data_AF-A0A0H2TK60-F1
#
_entry.id   AF-A0A0H2TK60-F1
#
_cell.length_a   1.000
_cell.length_b   1.000
_cell.length_c   1.000
_cell.angle_alpha   90.00
_cell.angle_beta   90.00
_cell.angle_gamma   90.00
#
_symmetry.space_group_name_H-M   'P 1'
#
loop_
_entity.id
_entity.type
_entity.pdbx_description
1 polymer ?
#
loop_
_entity_poly.entity_id
_entity_poly.type
_entity_poly.pdbx_seq_one_letter_code
_entity_poly.pdbx_strand_id
1 'polypeptide(L)'
;GAAKRAGFGAGLLEDDPDTKNKKVYLVLTVGGSAPDGSGGDITDVVKGMDNVDVMDVARRNQKSGRGDIKKGSKAWIMKKKDQMERKGKVVKASSKYTGRKRRPAF
;
A
#
# COMPACT_ATOMS: atom_id res chain seq x y z
N GLY A 1 6.59 -7.36 0.90
CA GLY A 1 6.78 -6.59 -0.35
C GLY A 1 8.21 -6.08 -0.46
N ALA A 2 9.16 -6.99 -0.68
CA ALA A 2 10.57 -6.64 -0.85
C ALA A 2 10.88 -6.31 -2.32
N ALA A 3 10.38 -7.13 -3.26
CA ALA A 3 10.58 -6.93 -4.70
C ALA A 3 10.10 -5.56 -5.21
N LYS A 4 8.89 -5.14 -4.83
CA LYS A 4 8.35 -3.81 -5.23
C LYS A 4 9.15 -2.64 -4.68
N ARG A 5 9.75 -2.78 -3.48
CA ARG A 5 10.59 -1.72 -2.88
C ARG A 5 11.94 -1.60 -3.56
N ALA A 6 12.41 -2.69 -4.16
CA ALA A 6 13.66 -2.74 -4.92
C ALA A 6 13.46 -2.37 -6.41
N GLY A 7 12.27 -1.89 -6.80
CA GLY A 7 12.02 -1.42 -8.18
C GLY A 7 11.66 -2.52 -9.18
N PHE A 8 11.40 -3.74 -8.72
CA PHE A 8 10.92 -4.81 -9.59
C PHE A 8 9.42 -4.66 -9.87
N GLY A 9 9.03 -4.75 -11.15
CA GLY A 9 7.66 -5.05 -11.53
C GLY A 9 7.33 -6.48 -11.08
N ALA A 10 6.16 -6.72 -10.48
CA ALA A 10 5.77 -8.03 -9.99
C ALA A 10 4.38 -8.45 -10.53
N GLY A 11 4.32 -9.57 -11.25
CA GLY A 11 3.11 -10.25 -11.70
C GLY A 11 3.03 -11.68 -11.15
N LEU A 12 1.83 -12.25 -11.14
CA LEU A 12 1.59 -13.63 -10.72
C LEU A 12 1.05 -14.42 -11.92
N LEU A 13 1.69 -15.54 -12.24
CA LEU A 13 1.30 -16.44 -13.32
C LEU A 13 0.86 -17.76 -12.68
N GLU A 14 -0.37 -18.18 -12.99
CA GLU A 14 -0.89 -19.49 -12.60
C GLU A 14 -0.87 -20.41 -13.82
N ASP A 15 -0.31 -21.60 -13.65
CA ASP A 15 -0.33 -22.67 -14.65
C ASP A 15 -1.32 -23.76 -14.22
N ASP A 16 -2.13 -24.24 -15.17
CA ASP A 16 -3.27 -25.16 -14.99
C ASP A 16 -4.30 -24.72 -13.92
N PRO A 17 -5.13 -23.71 -14.20
CA PRO A 17 -6.10 -23.17 -13.23
C PRO A 17 -7.18 -24.16 -12.79
N ASP A 18 -7.39 -25.24 -13.57
CA ASP A 18 -8.49 -26.20 -13.39
C ASP A 18 -8.08 -27.48 -12.64
N THR A 19 -6.81 -27.65 -12.26
CA THR A 19 -6.36 -28.82 -11.50
C THR A 19 -5.98 -28.46 -10.06
N LYS A 20 -5.95 -29.48 -9.17
CA LYS A 20 -5.52 -29.29 -7.78
C LYS A 20 -4.02 -29.03 -7.64
N ASN A 21 -3.22 -29.28 -8.67
CA ASN A 21 -1.77 -29.11 -8.69
C ASN A 21 -1.37 -27.76 -9.27
N LYS A 22 -1.98 -26.68 -8.77
CA LYS A 22 -1.71 -25.32 -9.26
C LYS A 22 -0.25 -24.95 -8.99
N LYS A 23 0.46 -24.53 -10.04
CA LYS A 23 1.79 -23.93 -9.91
C LYS A 23 1.65 -22.43 -10.01
N VAL A 24 2.15 -21.73 -9.01
CA VAL A 24 2.12 -20.27 -8.93
C VAL A 24 3.52 -19.73 -9.08
N TYR A 25 3.73 -18.91 -10.10
CA TYR A 25 5.01 -18.30 -10.41
C TYR A 25 4.96 -16.80 -10.11
N LEU A 26 5.91 -16.33 -9.28
CA LEU A 26 6.16 -14.90 -9.09
C LEU A 26 7.10 -14.43 -10.21
N VAL A 27 6.58 -13.63 -11.13
CA VAL A 27 7.36 -13.05 -12.23
C VAL A 27 7.84 -11.66 -11.82
N LEU A 28 9.17 -11.47 -11.81
CA LEU A 28 9.81 -10.19 -11.51
C LEU A 28 10.46 -9.62 -12.76
N THR A 29 10.14 -8.39 -13.12
CA THR A 29 10.75 -7.68 -14.25
C THR A 29 11.58 -6.49 -13.76
N VAL A 30 12.72 -6.23 -14.42
CA VAL A 30 13.61 -5.08 -14.19
C VAL A 30 13.69 -4.23 -15.45
N GLY A 31 13.77 -2.90 -15.32
CA GLY A 31 14.05 -1.99 -16.44
C GLY A 31 12.92 -1.07 -16.90
N GLY A 32 11.75 -1.10 -16.29
CA GLY A 32 10.62 -0.20 -16.61
C GLY A 32 10.59 1.07 -15.77
N SER A 33 11.68 1.83 -15.64
CA SER A 33 11.64 3.06 -14.82
C SER A 33 11.20 4.25 -15.68
N ALA A 34 9.94 4.69 -15.55
CA ALA A 34 9.59 6.07 -15.87
C ALA A 34 10.31 7.00 -14.87
N PRO A 35 10.79 8.19 -15.29
CA PRO A 35 11.65 9.07 -14.49
C PRO A 35 10.97 9.69 -13.25
N ASP A 36 9.66 9.49 -13.06
CA ASP A 36 8.87 10.02 -11.93
C ASP A 36 8.80 9.08 -10.72
N GLY A 37 9.48 7.92 -10.73
CA GLY A 37 9.39 6.96 -9.62
C GLY A 37 7.99 6.35 -9.45
N SER A 38 7.06 6.64 -10.36
CA SER A 38 5.87 5.84 -10.64
C SER A 38 6.36 4.52 -11.22
N GLY A 39 6.52 3.52 -10.34
CA GLY A 39 6.97 2.17 -10.66
C GLY A 39 6.33 1.68 -11.95
N GLY A 40 7.20 1.32 -12.90
CA GLY A 40 6.92 1.05 -14.30
C GLY A 40 5.57 0.47 -14.59
N ASP A 41 4.91 1.09 -15.58
CA ASP A 41 3.69 0.59 -16.17
C ASP A 41 3.98 -0.78 -16.77
N ILE A 42 3.68 -1.80 -15.96
CA ILE A 42 3.98 -3.19 -16.24
C ILE A 42 3.15 -3.68 -17.45
N THR A 43 2.08 -2.95 -17.79
CA THR A 43 1.09 -3.29 -18.82
C THR A 43 1.69 -3.53 -20.20
N ASP A 44 2.80 -2.88 -20.56
CA ASP A 44 3.41 -3.06 -21.88
C ASP A 44 4.28 -4.32 -21.99
N VAL A 45 4.91 -4.77 -20.89
CA VAL A 45 5.77 -5.96 -20.89
C VAL A 45 4.98 -7.26 -20.83
N VAL A 46 3.81 -7.24 -20.16
CA VAL A 46 2.93 -8.43 -20.00
C VAL A 46 1.76 -8.47 -20.97
N LYS A 47 1.62 -7.50 -21.88
CA LYS A 47 0.53 -7.44 -22.88
C LYS A 47 0.47 -8.65 -23.83
N GLY A 48 1.56 -9.41 -23.95
CA GLY A 48 1.66 -10.58 -24.82
C GLY A 48 1.83 -11.92 -24.09
N MET A 49 1.65 -11.94 -22.76
CA MET A 49 1.72 -13.19 -21.98
C MET A 49 0.30 -13.65 -21.63
N ASP A 50 -0.10 -14.79 -22.15
CA ASP A 50 -1.37 -15.42 -21.80
C ASP A 50 -1.35 -15.84 -20.32
N ASN A 51 -2.46 -15.63 -19.60
CA ASN A 51 -2.69 -16.02 -18.20
C ASN A 51 -1.95 -15.24 -17.08
N VAL A 52 -1.46 -14.02 -17.33
CA VAL A 52 -0.85 -13.19 -16.27
C VAL A 52 -1.88 -12.22 -15.66
N ASP A 53 -2.24 -12.40 -14.38
CA ASP A 53 -3.03 -11.39 -13.65
C ASP A 53 -2.10 -10.32 -13.06
N VAL A 54 -2.19 -9.12 -13.61
CA VAL A 54 -1.45 -7.96 -13.13
C VAL A 54 -2.18 -7.35 -11.94
N MET A 55 -1.82 -7.82 -10.74
CA MET A 55 -2.27 -7.21 -9.49
C MET A 55 -1.55 -5.88 -9.23
N ASP A 56 -2.04 -4.82 -9.85
CA ASP A 56 -1.72 -3.45 -9.48
C ASP A 56 -2.50 -3.01 -8.23
N VAL A 57 -2.02 -3.49 -7.08
CA VAL A 57 -2.53 -3.12 -5.76
C VAL A 57 -2.24 -1.65 -5.39
N ALA A 58 -1.44 -0.93 -6.18
CA ALA A 58 -1.10 0.47 -5.91
C ALA A 58 -2.21 1.41 -6.38
N ARG A 59 -2.81 1.17 -7.57
CA ARG A 59 -3.92 2.01 -8.07
C ARG A 59 -5.16 2.01 -7.17
N ARG A 60 -5.45 0.91 -6.45
CA ARG A 60 -6.55 0.88 -5.47
C ARG A 60 -6.27 1.69 -4.20
N ASN A 61 -5.00 1.85 -3.81
CA ASN A 61 -4.63 2.61 -2.61
C ASN A 61 -4.37 4.09 -2.88
N GLN A 62 -4.10 4.47 -4.14
CA GLN A 62 -3.87 5.86 -4.56
C GLN A 62 -5.17 6.68 -4.71
N LYS A 63 -6.35 6.04 -4.81
CA LYS A 63 -7.64 6.74 -4.95
C LYS A 63 -8.26 7.25 -3.64
N SER A 64 -7.61 7.09 -2.48
CA SER A 64 -8.08 7.79 -1.28
C SER A 64 -7.39 9.15 -1.19
N GLY A 65 -7.97 10.15 -1.87
CA GLY A 65 -7.63 11.57 -1.76
C GLY A 65 -7.90 12.11 -0.35
N ARG A 66 -7.14 11.66 0.64
CA ARG A 66 -7.05 12.33 1.94
C ARG A 66 -5.85 13.25 1.86
N GLY A 67 -6.10 14.53 1.57
CA GLY A 67 -5.10 15.58 1.70
C GLY A 67 -4.32 15.45 3.01
N ASP A 68 -3.06 15.88 2.99
CA ASP A 68 -2.11 15.63 4.07
C ASP A 68 -2.70 15.93 5.44
N ILE A 69 -2.89 14.87 6.24
CA ILE A 69 -3.42 15.00 7.59
C ILE A 69 -2.34 15.69 8.43
N LYS A 70 -2.51 17.00 8.67
CA LYS A 70 -1.57 17.83 9.45
C LYS A 70 -1.22 17.17 10.78
N LYS A 71 0.07 17.05 11.05
CA LYS A 71 0.60 16.51 12.32
C LYS A 71 0.04 17.30 13.51
N GLY A 72 -0.44 16.58 14.52
CA GLY A 72 -1.06 17.17 15.71
C GLY A 72 -2.56 17.52 15.58
N SER A 73 -3.14 17.43 14.38
CA SER A 73 -4.60 17.54 14.23
C SER A 73 -5.33 16.38 14.92
N LYS A 74 -6.61 16.57 15.24
CA LYS A 74 -7.46 15.50 15.81
C LYS A 74 -7.48 14.26 14.91
N ALA A 75 -7.61 14.45 13.60
CA ALA A 75 -7.57 13.37 12.61
C ALA A 75 -6.22 12.61 12.63
N TRP A 76 -5.10 13.33 12.76
CA TRP A 76 -3.78 12.71 12.89
C TRP A 76 -3.67 11.84 14.15
N ILE A 77 -4.16 12.36 15.28
CA ILE A 77 -4.14 11.65 16.57
C ILE A 77 -4.98 10.36 16.49
N MET A 78 -6.19 10.43 15.89
CA MET A 78 -7.05 9.25 15.74
C MET A 78 -6.41 8.18 14.85
N LYS A 79 -5.82 8.57 13.70
CA LYS A 79 -5.08 7.65 12.83
C LYS A 79 -3.92 6.95 13.58
N LYS A 80 -3.22 7.68 14.45
CA LYS A 80 -2.14 7.11 15.26
C LYS A 80 -2.64 6.16 16.35
N LYS A 81 -3.77 6.46 16.99
CA LYS A 81 -4.40 5.55 17.97
C LYS A 81 -4.82 4.23 17.32
N ASP A 82 -5.56 4.32 16.23
CA ASP A 82 -6.01 3.17 15.42
C ASP A 82 -4.83 2.32 14.91
N GLN A 83 -3.75 2.96 14.45
CA GLN A 83 -2.52 2.24 14.09
C GLN A 83 -1.89 1.49 15.27
N MET A 84 -1.92 2.06 16.47
CA MET A 84 -1.32 1.45 17.66
C MET A 84 -2.21 0.31 18.20
N GLU A 85 -3.53 0.47 18.14
CA GLU A 85 -4.51 -0.60 18.44
C GLU A 85 -4.33 -1.79 17.51
N ARG A 86 -4.20 -1.57 16.18
CA ARG A 86 -3.89 -2.65 15.23
C ARG A 86 -2.56 -3.35 15.47
N LYS A 87 -1.63 -2.70 16.17
CA LYS A 87 -0.35 -3.29 16.58
C LYS A 87 -0.44 -4.02 17.92
N GLY A 88 -1.63 -4.17 18.49
CA GLY A 88 -1.86 -4.81 19.79
C GLY A 88 -1.33 -4.00 20.97
N LYS A 89 -1.03 -2.71 20.78
CA LYS A 89 -0.56 -1.87 21.88
C LYS A 89 -1.74 -1.36 22.69
N VAL A 90 -1.54 -1.20 24.01
CA VAL A 90 -2.52 -0.56 24.88
C VAL A 90 -2.65 0.91 24.51
N VAL A 91 -3.84 1.32 24.06
CA VAL A 91 -4.15 2.69 23.66
C VAL A 91 -5.28 3.24 24.53
N LYS A 92 -5.12 4.48 25.02
CA LYS A 92 -6.16 5.15 25.82
C LYS A 92 -7.31 5.63 24.94
N ALA A 93 -8.53 5.54 25.46
CA ALA A 93 -9.74 6.06 24.83
C ALA A 93 -9.60 7.53 24.39
N SER A 94 -10.25 7.91 23.29
CA SER A 94 -10.35 9.31 22.89
C SER A 94 -11.39 10.03 23.74
N SER A 95 -11.12 11.29 24.08
CA SER A 95 -12.07 12.17 24.79
C SER A 95 -12.40 13.40 23.96
N LYS A 96 -13.40 14.18 24.42
CA LYS A 96 -13.77 15.49 23.81
C LYS A 96 -12.62 16.50 23.72
N TYR A 97 -11.56 16.30 24.51
CA TYR A 97 -10.37 17.16 24.55
C TYR A 97 -9.23 16.69 23.62
N THR A 98 -9.41 15.60 22.88
CA THR A 98 -8.39 15.04 21.97
C THR A 98 -8.07 16.02 20.83
N GLY A 99 -6.82 16.44 20.73
CA GLY A 99 -6.37 17.38 19.69
C GLY A 99 -6.73 18.85 19.93
N ARG A 100 -7.26 19.21 21.10
CA ARG A 100 -7.54 20.61 21.46
C ARG A 100 -6.27 21.33 21.91
N LYS A 101 -6.10 22.59 21.47
CA LYS A 101 -5.02 23.48 21.94
C LYS A 101 -5.11 23.63 23.47
N ARG A 102 -3.99 23.41 24.17
CA ARG A 102 -3.89 23.59 25.63
C ARG A 102 -3.49 25.04 25.93
N ARG A 103 -3.94 25.56 27.09
CA ARG A 103 -3.51 26.88 27.55
C ARG A 103 -2.01 26.84 27.86
N PRO A 104 -1.27 27.94 27.66
CA PRO A 104 0.10 28.05 28.15
C PRO A 104 0.11 27.76 29.65
N ALA A 105 1.00 26.88 30.09
CA ALA A 105 1.37 26.81 31.49
C ALA A 105 2.46 27.86 31.69
N PHE A 106 2.23 28.77 32.65
CA PHE A 106 3.23 29.70 33.13
C PHE A 106 3.83 29.14 34.40
#